data_AF-A0A852GLT2-F1
#
_entry.id   AF-A0A852GLT2-F1
#
_cell.length_a   1.000
_cell.length_b   1.000
_cell.length_c   1.000
_cell.angle_alpha   90.00
_cell.angle_beta   90.00
_cell.angle_gamma   90.00
#
_symmetry.space_group_name_H-M   'P 1'
#
loop_
_entity.id
_entity.type
_entity.pdbx_description
1 polymer ?
#
loop_
_entity_poly.entity_id
_entity_poly.type
_entity_poly.pdbx_seq_one_letter_code
_entity_poly.pdbx_strand_id
1 'polypeptide(L)'
;MSSKTKRVLPTRPEPPSLEQILADVRSTHPADPVFLLPAEPHRDHDPSPGKQEAAAEERERLYRQSRSYVEMNQRLQASRERLRQQREELRQAGEALEHGIAEMRQKAC
;
A
#
# COMPACT_ATOMS: atom_id res chain seq x y z
N MET A 1 6.86 25.61 -54.67
CA MET A 1 5.72 24.69 -54.55
C MET A 1 6.26 23.27 -54.39
N SER A 2 6.50 22.79 -53.17
CA SER A 2 7.05 21.45 -52.93
C SER A 2 5.94 20.51 -52.45
N SER A 3 5.56 19.59 -53.33
CA SER A 3 4.50 18.61 -53.16
C SER A 3 4.93 17.51 -52.17
N LYS A 4 4.28 17.46 -51.00
CA LYS A 4 4.48 16.39 -50.02
C LYS A 4 3.77 15.12 -50.50
N THR A 5 4.51 14.19 -51.08
CA THR A 5 4.01 12.86 -51.44
C THR A 5 3.67 12.09 -50.16
N LYS A 6 2.38 11.81 -49.96
CA LYS A 6 1.89 11.00 -48.83
C LYS A 6 2.36 9.56 -49.03
N ARG A 7 3.28 9.08 -48.19
CA ARG A 7 3.66 7.65 -48.13
C ARG A 7 2.48 6.89 -47.53
N VAL A 8 1.65 6.28 -48.39
CA VAL A 8 0.55 5.41 -47.97
C VAL A 8 1.15 4.06 -47.58
N LEU A 9 0.94 3.63 -46.34
CA LEU A 9 1.34 2.30 -45.89
C LEU A 9 0.49 1.25 -46.64
N PRO A 10 1.05 0.09 -46.99
CA PRO A 10 0.27 -0.98 -47.60
C PRO A 10 -0.87 -1.38 -46.67
N THR A 11 -2.00 -1.77 -47.26
CA THR A 11 -3.16 -2.26 -46.52
C THR A 11 -2.78 -3.49 -45.72
N ARG A 12 -3.33 -3.61 -44.51
CA ARG A 12 -3.17 -4.79 -43.66
C ARG A 12 -3.56 -6.03 -44.46
N PRO A 13 -2.76 -7.12 -44.43
CA PRO A 13 -3.14 -8.37 -45.09
C PRO A 13 -4.45 -8.90 -44.50
N GLU A 14 -5.19 -9.63 -45.32
CA GLU A 14 -6.38 -10.35 -44.85
C GLU A 14 -5.99 -11.37 -43.77
N PRO A 15 -6.86 -11.60 -42.77
CA PRO A 15 -6.61 -12.61 -41.76
C PRO A 15 -6.56 -14.01 -42.41
N PRO A 16 -5.77 -14.94 -41.84
CA PRO A 16 -5.66 -16.29 -42.36
C PRO A 16 -7.00 -17.02 -42.33
N SER A 17 -7.15 -18.02 -43.19
CA SER A 17 -8.34 -18.87 -43.20
C SER A 17 -8.33 -19.83 -42.01
N LEU A 18 -9.51 -20.32 -41.62
CA LEU A 18 -9.65 -21.32 -40.56
C LEU A 18 -8.82 -22.58 -40.84
N GLU A 19 -8.75 -22.99 -42.11
CA GLU A 19 -7.99 -24.18 -42.53
C GLU A 19 -6.49 -24.01 -42.31
N GLN A 20 -5.96 -22.82 -42.62
CA GLN A 20 -4.54 -22.49 -42.40
C GLN A 20 -4.22 -22.50 -40.91
N ILE A 21 -5.08 -21.92 -40.08
CA ILE A 21 -4.93 -21.92 -38.62
C ILE A 21 -4.90 -23.37 -38.08
N LEU A 22 -5.82 -24.23 -38.54
CA LEU A 22 -5.88 -25.61 -38.09
C LEU A 22 -4.68 -26.44 -38.57
N ALA A 23 -4.16 -26.16 -39.77
CA ALA A 23 -2.95 -26.79 -40.28
C ALA A 23 -1.74 -26.43 -39.42
N ASP A 24 -1.57 -25.14 -39.07
CA ASP A 24 -0.49 -24.67 -38.21
C ASP A 24 -0.54 -25.35 -36.84
N VAL A 25 -1.73 -25.40 -36.21
CA VAL A 25 -1.94 -26.06 -34.90
C VAL A 25 -1.61 -27.56 -34.96
N ARG A 26 -2.02 -28.26 -36.03
CA ARG A 26 -1.74 -29.70 -36.20
C ARG A 26 -0.27 -29.98 -36.50
N SER A 27 0.41 -29.04 -37.14
CA SER A 27 1.83 -29.14 -37.47
C SER A 27 2.75 -28.75 -36.32
N THR A 28 2.20 -28.17 -35.25
CA THR A 28 3.00 -27.70 -34.13
C THR A 28 3.57 -28.87 -33.33
N HIS A 29 4.83 -28.74 -32.91
CA HIS A 29 5.52 -29.78 -32.17
C HIS A 29 4.90 -29.96 -30.77
N PRO A 30 4.72 -31.19 -30.26
CA PRO A 30 4.13 -31.42 -28.93
C PRO A 30 4.96 -30.86 -27.76
N ALA A 31 6.23 -30.53 -28.01
CA ALA A 31 7.11 -29.83 -27.06
C ALA A 31 7.24 -28.32 -27.36
N ASP A 32 6.31 -27.72 -28.09
CA ASP A 32 6.30 -26.28 -28.31
C ASP A 32 6.03 -25.55 -26.98
N PRO A 33 6.85 -24.54 -26.62
CA PRO A 33 6.66 -23.76 -25.39
C PRO A 33 5.28 -23.10 -25.24
N VAL A 34 4.56 -22.83 -26.33
CA VAL A 34 3.16 -22.35 -26.28
C VAL A 34 2.23 -23.39 -25.65
N PHE A 35 2.49 -24.68 -25.87
CA PHE A 35 1.74 -25.79 -25.29
C PHE A 35 2.37 -26.35 -24.00
N LEU A 36 3.65 -26.08 -23.79
CA LEU A 36 4.36 -26.38 -22.54
C LEU A 36 4.31 -25.24 -21.53
N LEU A 37 3.48 -24.20 -21.74
CA LEU A 37 3.23 -23.22 -20.70
C LEU A 37 2.96 -24.00 -19.41
N PRO A 38 3.84 -23.92 -18.39
CA PRO A 38 3.52 -24.53 -17.11
C PRO A 38 2.19 -23.91 -16.75
N ALA A 39 1.19 -24.76 -16.46
CA ALA A 39 -0.13 -24.30 -16.07
C ALA A 39 0.07 -23.06 -15.21
N GLU A 40 -0.30 -21.88 -15.74
CA GLU A 40 -0.35 -20.63 -14.97
C GLU A 40 -0.81 -21.05 -13.59
N PRO A 41 -0.03 -20.85 -12.51
CA PRO A 41 -0.23 -21.57 -11.25
C PRO A 41 -1.70 -21.50 -10.95
N HIS A 42 -2.38 -22.64 -11.14
CA HIS A 42 -3.81 -22.69 -11.38
C HIS A 42 -4.43 -21.89 -10.24
N ARG A 43 -5.02 -20.73 -10.54
CA ARG A 43 -5.80 -19.97 -9.54
C ARG A 43 -7.09 -20.72 -9.16
N ASP A 44 -7.19 -21.98 -9.54
CA ASP A 44 -8.26 -22.93 -9.24
C ASP A 44 -7.80 -24.08 -8.34
N HIS A 45 -6.69 -23.93 -7.63
CA HIS A 45 -6.69 -24.49 -6.28
C HIS A 45 -7.53 -23.56 -5.42
N ASP A 46 -8.85 -23.83 -5.37
CA ASP A 46 -9.60 -23.53 -4.15
C ASP A 46 -8.69 -23.96 -3.00
N PRO A 47 -8.24 -23.03 -2.14
CA PRO A 47 -7.41 -23.40 -1.03
C PRO A 47 -8.21 -24.45 -0.27
N SER A 48 -7.63 -25.63 -0.05
CA SER A 48 -8.23 -26.65 0.82
C SER A 48 -8.83 -25.93 2.04
N PRO A 49 -10.06 -26.24 2.50
CA PRO A 49 -10.78 -25.45 3.49
C PRO A 49 -9.91 -24.98 4.67
N GLY A 50 -9.03 -25.87 5.17
CA GLY A 50 -8.09 -25.53 6.25
C GLY A 50 -7.02 -24.49 5.91
N LYS A 51 -6.58 -24.37 4.65
CA LYS A 51 -5.68 -23.28 4.19
C LYS A 51 -6.42 -21.94 4.11
N GLN A 52 -7.69 -21.95 3.74
CA GLN A 52 -8.50 -20.73 3.66
C GLN A 52 -8.88 -20.22 5.05
N GLU A 53 -9.19 -21.12 5.98
CA GLU A 53 -9.40 -20.82 7.39
C GLU A 53 -8.13 -20.28 8.04
N ALA A 54 -6.97 -20.93 7.86
CA ALA A 54 -5.70 -20.43 8.38
C ALA A 54 -5.34 -19.03 7.83
N ALA A 55 -5.59 -18.78 6.55
CA ALA A 55 -5.38 -17.45 5.96
C ALA A 55 -6.36 -16.40 6.51
N ALA A 56 -7.60 -16.79 6.81
CA ALA A 56 -8.59 -15.91 7.45
C ALA A 56 -8.21 -15.61 8.91
N GLU A 57 -7.78 -16.61 9.67
CA GLU A 57 -7.29 -16.45 11.04
C GLU A 57 -6.07 -15.53 11.11
N GLU A 58 -5.12 -15.67 10.17
CA GLU A 58 -3.97 -14.78 10.09
C GLU A 58 -4.38 -13.33 9.77
N ARG A 59 -5.30 -13.12 8.82
CA ARG A 59 -5.83 -11.79 8.50
C ARG A 59 -6.51 -11.15 9.70
N GLU A 60 -7.32 -11.92 10.42
CA GLU A 60 -8.00 -11.48 11.63
C GLU A 60 -6.99 -11.13 12.74
N ARG A 61 -5.94 -11.94 12.92
CA ARG A 61 -4.84 -11.67 13.86
C ARG A 61 -4.15 -10.34 13.55
N LEU A 62 -3.79 -10.12 12.28
CA LEU A 62 -3.13 -8.89 11.82
C LEU A 62 -4.05 -7.68 11.97
N TYR A 63 -5.34 -7.82 11.68
CA TYR A 63 -6.33 -6.78 11.88
C TYR A 63 -6.42 -6.36 13.34
N ARG A 64 -6.54 -7.32 14.27
CA ARG A 64 -6.57 -7.05 15.71
C ARG A 64 -5.28 -6.39 16.19
N GLN A 65 -4.13 -6.83 15.70
CA GLN A 65 -2.84 -6.23 16.03
C GLN A 65 -2.76 -4.78 15.55
N SER A 66 -3.15 -4.51 14.31
CA SER A 66 -3.18 -3.16 13.74
C SER A 66 -4.12 -2.25 14.54
N ARG A 67 -5.34 -2.72 14.85
CA ARG A 67 -6.31 -2.00 15.66
C ARG A 67 -5.77 -1.65 17.05
N SER A 68 -5.17 -2.63 17.75
CA SER A 68 -4.58 -2.42 19.06
C SER A 68 -3.43 -1.41 19.03
N TYR A 69 -2.57 -1.49 18.01
CA TYR A 69 -1.49 -0.53 17.81
C TYR A 69 -2.02 0.90 17.61
N VAL A 70 -3.02 1.09 16.75
CA VAL A 70 -3.62 2.40 16.50
C VAL A 70 -4.25 2.97 17.77
N GLU A 71 -5.00 2.15 18.52
CA GLU A 71 -5.62 2.58 19.78
C GLU A 71 -4.57 2.99 20.81
N MET A 72 -3.50 2.21 20.96
CA MET A 72 -2.40 2.55 21.87
C MET A 72 -1.73 3.87 21.48
N ASN A 73 -1.49 4.09 20.18
CA ASN A 73 -0.91 5.34 19.70
C ASN A 73 -1.80 6.54 19.98
N GLN A 74 -3.12 6.41 19.82
CA GLN A 74 -4.06 7.48 20.16
C GLN A 74 -4.00 7.83 21.66
N ARG A 75 -3.94 6.81 22.54
CA ARG A 75 -3.78 7.03 23.98
C ARG A 75 -2.46 7.72 24.33
N LEU A 76 -1.36 7.33 23.67
CA LEU A 76 -0.06 7.96 23.84
C LEU A 76 -0.07 9.42 23.38
N GLN A 77 -0.71 9.73 22.25
CA GLN A 77 -0.85 11.09 21.74
C GLN A 77 -1.62 11.98 22.73
N ALA A 78 -2.77 11.51 23.23
CA ALA A 78 -3.55 12.24 24.23
C ALA A 78 -2.76 12.48 25.53
N SER A 79 -2.02 11.46 26.00
CA SER A 79 -1.15 11.61 27.18
C SER A 79 -0.04 12.63 26.95
N ARG A 80 0.59 12.61 25.77
CA ARG A 80 1.64 13.56 25.40
C ARG A 80 1.12 14.99 25.35
N GLU A 81 -0.07 15.21 24.82
CA GLU A 81 -0.72 16.53 24.79
C GLU A 81 -1.03 17.04 26.20
N ARG A 82 -1.60 16.18 27.06
CA ARG A 82 -1.86 16.52 28.46
C ARG A 82 -0.57 16.88 29.21
N LEU A 83 0.49 16.10 29.05
CA LEU A 83 1.79 16.39 29.67
C LEU A 83 2.38 17.70 29.16
N ARG A 84 2.24 17.99 27.86
CA ARG A 84 2.69 19.26 27.27
C ARG A 84 1.96 20.44 27.90
N GLN A 85 0.65 20.33 28.11
CA GLN A 85 -0.15 21.37 28.75
C GLN A 85 0.28 21.59 30.21
N GLN A 86 0.40 20.53 30.99
CA GLN A 86 0.86 20.61 32.40
C GLN A 86 2.26 21.22 32.52
N ARG A 87 3.17 20.89 31.60
CA ARG A 87 4.51 21.49 31.56
C ARG A 87 4.46 22.99 31.31
N GLU A 88 3.58 23.44 30.42
CA GLU A 88 3.43 24.87 30.12
C GLU A 88 2.85 25.64 31.31
N GLU A 89 1.83 25.08 31.97
CA GLU A 89 1.26 25.65 33.20
C GLU A 89 2.30 25.78 34.30
N LEU A 90 3.10 24.74 34.53
CA LEU A 90 4.20 24.78 35.49
C LEU A 90 5.27 25.81 35.13
N ARG A 91 5.58 25.97 33.83
CA ARG A 91 6.54 26.99 33.39
C ARG A 91 6.03 28.40 33.72
N GLN A 92 4.77 28.68 33.39
CA GLN A 92 4.16 29.99 33.68
C GLN A 92 4.07 30.27 35.17
N ALA A 93 3.69 29.26 35.98
CA ALA A 93 3.67 29.38 37.44
C ALA A 93 5.08 29.65 38.01
N GLY A 94 6.10 28.99 37.46
CA GLY A 94 7.51 29.23 37.82
C GLY A 94 7.96 30.64 37.47
N GLU A 95 7.70 31.10 36.25
CA GLU A 95 8.00 32.47 35.82
C GLU A 95 7.31 33.50 36.73
N ALA A 96 6.02 33.33 37.03
CA ALA A 96 5.28 34.23 37.93
C ALA A 96 5.88 34.26 39.35
N LEU A 97 6.29 33.09 39.87
CA LEU A 97 6.94 33.00 41.17
C LEU A 97 8.29 33.73 41.19
N GLU A 98 9.11 33.57 40.15
CA GLU A 98 10.40 34.28 40.02
C GLU A 98 10.21 35.79 40.00
N HIS A 99 9.22 36.30 39.26
CA HIS A 99 8.86 37.72 39.26
C HIS A 99 8.44 38.19 40.66
N GLY A 100 7.56 37.44 41.34
CA GLY A 100 7.14 37.76 42.70
C GLY A 100 8.31 37.81 43.69
N ILE A 101 9.26 36.87 43.59
CA ILE A 101 10.48 36.88 44.41
C ILE A 101 11.34 38.10 44.11
N ALA A 102 11.53 38.45 42.83
CA ALA A 102 12.30 39.62 42.43
C ALA A 102 11.70 40.93 42.97
N GLU A 103 10.38 41.09 42.88
CA GLU A 103 9.67 42.24 43.44
C GLU A 103 9.81 42.33 44.96
N MET A 104 9.65 41.21 45.68
CA MET A 104 9.84 41.19 47.13
C MET A 104 11.27 41.57 47.53
N ARG A 105 12.27 41.10 46.79
CA ARG A 105 13.67 41.47 47.02
C ARG A 105 13.90 42.96 46.81
N GLN A 106 13.30 43.57 45.78
CA GLN A 106 13.39 45.02 45.55
C GLN A 106 12.72 45.83 46.65
N LYS A 107 11.58 45.37 47.17
CA LYS A 107 10.85 46.06 48.25
C LYS A 107 11.49 45.89 49.63
N ALA A 108 12.34 44.89 49.81
CA ALA A 108 13.05 44.59 51.06
C ALA A 108 14.46 45.23 51.15
N CYS A 109 14.95 45.79 50.05
CA CYS A 109 16.14 46.64 50.00
C CYS A 109 15.75 48.12 50.06
#